data_AF-A0A3S9VF89-F1
#
_entry.id   AF-A0A3S9VF89-F1
#
_cell.length_a   1.000
_cell.length_b   1.000
_cell.length_c   1.000
_cell.angle_alpha   90.00
_cell.angle_beta   90.00
_cell.angle_gamma   90.00
#
_symmetry.space_group_name_H-M   'P 1'
#
loop_
_entity.id
_entity.type
_entity.pdbx_description
1 polymer ?
#
loop_
_entity_poly.entity_id
_entity_poly.type
_entity_poly.pdbx_seq_one_letter_code
_entity_poly.pdbx_strand_id
1 'polypeptide(L)'
;MVDVQEGRSSGVLLASRRRARLGEAGMKRFASVLVLGLVLASCSSAPEPAPPPPPTTPTAPPAIALPAPPPRSEPRDECGLKDAQRFVGQPRTSLPAPVDPSRWRVACTTCPVTMDYRADRLNILFNADTGIVQQVKCG
;
A
#
# COMPACT_ATOMS: atom_id res chain seq x y z
N MET A 1 37.61 30.17 50.99
CA MET A 1 39.07 29.95 50.89
C MET A 1 39.25 28.67 50.08
N VAL A 2 39.77 28.57 48.87
CA VAL A 2 40.44 29.41 47.86
C VAL A 2 40.36 28.53 46.58
N ASP A 3 39.66 28.96 45.52
CA ASP A 3 40.22 29.44 44.23
C ASP A 3 40.49 28.27 43.22
N VAL A 4 39.75 28.16 42.10
CA VAL A 4 40.06 28.63 40.72
C VAL A 4 41.06 27.76 39.94
N GLN A 5 40.58 27.26 38.78
CA GLN A 5 41.21 27.28 37.45
C GLN A 5 40.14 26.76 36.49
N GLU A 6 39.54 27.48 35.53
CA GLU A 6 39.95 28.54 34.61
C GLU A 6 41.14 28.22 33.68
N GLY A 7 40.80 27.93 32.42
CA GLY A 7 41.60 28.30 31.24
C GLY A 7 42.44 27.17 30.62
N ARG A 8 42.15 26.80 29.36
CA ARG A 8 42.65 27.56 28.20
C ARG A 8 42.24 26.90 26.87
N SER A 9 41.73 27.75 25.99
CA SER A 9 41.34 27.53 24.61
C SER A 9 42.45 26.95 23.72
N SER A 10 42.05 26.17 22.71
CA SER A 10 42.57 26.32 21.35
C SER A 10 41.43 26.11 20.36
N GLY A 11 41.03 27.21 19.71
CA GLY A 11 40.03 27.20 18.64
C GLY A 11 40.63 26.81 17.30
N VAL A 12 39.75 26.42 16.38
CA VAL A 12 39.90 26.73 14.96
C VAL A 12 38.54 27.20 14.45
N LEU A 13 38.51 28.47 14.08
CA LEU A 13 37.47 29.16 13.31
C LEU A 13 37.52 28.73 11.84
N LEU A 14 36.46 29.14 11.12
CA LEU A 14 36.25 29.14 9.66
C LEU A 14 35.39 27.96 9.20
N ALA A 15 34.08 28.18 9.08
CA ALA A 15 33.45 28.76 7.88
C ALA A 15 32.76 27.60 7.16
N SER A 16 31.55 27.68 6.65
CA SER A 16 30.61 28.76 6.50
C SER A 16 29.33 28.10 5.98
N ARG A 17 28.18 28.74 6.18
CA ARG A 17 27.13 28.92 5.16
C ARG A 17 26.68 27.64 4.42
N ARG A 18 25.41 27.24 4.42
CA ARG A 18 24.23 28.08 4.22
C ARG A 18 23.02 27.15 4.21
N ARG A 19 21.93 27.58 4.85
CA ARG A 19 20.59 27.05 4.61
C ARG A 19 20.20 27.35 3.15
N ALA A 20 19.72 26.36 2.42
CA ALA A 20 18.85 26.52 1.25
C ALA A 20 17.89 25.32 1.28
N ARG A 21 16.67 25.46 1.83
CA ARG A 21 15.45 25.78 1.07
C ARG A 21 15.43 25.03 -0.26
N LEU A 22 15.02 23.76 -0.18
CA LEU A 22 14.68 22.91 -1.30
C LEU A 22 13.41 23.48 -1.96
N GLY A 23 13.61 24.35 -2.95
CA GLY A 23 12.54 24.97 -3.74
C GLY A 23 12.92 24.88 -5.21
N GLU A 24 12.06 24.22 -5.98
CA GLU A 24 11.66 24.58 -7.35
C GLU A 24 12.74 24.97 -8.40
N ALA A 25 13.98 24.48 -8.24
CA ALA A 25 15.04 24.71 -9.23
C ALA A 25 15.75 23.43 -9.70
N GLY A 26 15.27 22.25 -9.27
CA GLY A 26 15.79 20.94 -9.71
C GLY A 26 15.25 20.48 -11.09
N MET A 27 14.11 21.01 -11.52
CA MET A 27 13.40 20.53 -12.71
C MET A 27 14.13 20.85 -14.03
N LYS A 28 14.95 21.90 -14.06
CA LYS A 28 15.63 22.34 -15.30
C LYS A 28 16.95 21.60 -15.59
N ARG A 29 17.44 20.74 -14.68
CA ARG A 29 18.68 19.96 -14.88
C ARG A 29 18.45 18.59 -15.53
N PHE A 30 17.19 18.15 -15.65
CA PHE A 30 16.82 16.91 -16.34
C PHE A 30 16.63 17.06 -17.86
N ALA A 31 16.70 18.28 -18.38
CA ALA A 31 16.41 18.58 -19.78
C ALA A 31 17.58 18.32 -20.76
N SER A 32 18.67 17.66 -20.35
CA SER A 32 19.87 17.51 -21.18
C SER A 32 20.30 16.08 -21.48
N VAL A 33 19.50 15.06 -21.13
CA VAL A 33 19.81 13.64 -21.41
C VAL A 33 19.05 13.09 -22.63
N LEU A 34 18.20 13.90 -23.28
CA LEU A 34 17.29 13.44 -24.34
C LEU A 34 17.83 13.76 -25.75
N VAL A 35 19.05 13.30 -26.09
CA VAL A 35 19.64 13.40 -27.44
C VAL A 35 20.22 12.05 -27.90
N LEU A 36 19.50 10.95 -27.64
CA LEU A 36 19.87 9.63 -28.19
C LEU A 36 18.63 8.76 -28.45
N GLY A 37 17.83 9.14 -29.44
CA GLY A 37 16.62 8.40 -29.82
C GLY A 37 16.34 8.45 -31.33
N LEU A 38 17.38 8.57 -32.15
CA LEU A 38 17.28 8.69 -33.60
C LEU A 38 17.68 7.36 -34.25
N VAL A 39 16.76 6.38 -34.25
CA VAL A 39 16.85 5.20 -35.11
C VAL A 39 15.45 4.90 -35.69
N LEU A 40 15.15 5.59 -36.79
CA LEU A 40 14.10 5.22 -37.75
C LEU A 40 14.72 4.23 -38.74
N ALA A 41 14.27 2.98 -38.81
CA ALA A 41 14.22 2.19 -40.05
C ALA A 41 13.71 0.75 -39.83
N SER A 42 12.78 0.36 -40.71
CA SER A 42 12.44 -1.02 -41.10
C SER A 42 11.29 -1.72 -40.36
N CYS A 43 10.05 -1.38 -40.75
CA CYS A 43 8.97 -2.37 -40.81
C CYS A 43 8.80 -2.79 -42.27
N SER A 44 9.29 -3.99 -42.59
CA SER A 44 9.07 -4.68 -43.86
C SER A 44 7.65 -5.25 -43.87
N SER A 45 6.79 -4.76 -44.77
CA SER A 45 5.46 -5.34 -44.98
C SER A 45 5.57 -6.58 -45.86
N ALA A 46 5.18 -7.73 -45.32
CA ALA A 46 4.97 -8.97 -46.08
C ALA A 46 3.49 -9.05 -46.51
N PRO A 47 3.16 -9.61 -47.69
CA PRO A 47 1.77 -9.79 -48.11
C PRO A 47 1.14 -10.98 -47.37
N GLU A 48 -0.06 -10.78 -46.82
CA GLU A 48 -0.86 -11.81 -46.16
C GLU A 48 -1.43 -12.80 -47.19
N PRO A 49 -1.20 -14.12 -47.05
CA PRO A 49 -1.85 -15.13 -47.89
C PRO A 49 -3.34 -15.21 -47.57
N ALA A 50 -4.17 -15.29 -48.61
CA ALA A 50 -5.61 -15.46 -48.45
C ALA A 50 -5.93 -16.72 -47.61
N PRO A 51 -6.85 -16.61 -46.62
CA PRO A 51 -7.25 -17.77 -45.83
C PRO A 51 -8.03 -18.77 -46.71
N PRO A 52 -7.78 -20.09 -46.57
CA PRO A 52 -8.59 -21.11 -47.24
C PRO A 52 -10.03 -21.11 -46.68
N PRO A 53 -11.01 -21.60 -47.46
CA PRO A 53 -12.40 -21.68 -47.00
C PRO A 53 -12.52 -22.58 -45.75
N PRO A 54 -13.45 -22.26 -44.84
CA PRO A 54 -13.62 -23.02 -43.61
C PRO A 54 -14.12 -24.45 -43.91
N PRO A 55 -13.59 -25.47 -43.21
CA PRO A 55 -14.10 -26.83 -43.32
C PRO A 55 -15.52 -26.92 -42.76
N THR A 56 -16.39 -27.61 -43.48
CA THR A 56 -17.74 -27.97 -43.05
C THR A 56 -17.63 -28.86 -41.80
N THR A 57 -17.95 -28.28 -40.64
CA THR A 57 -17.91 -29.00 -39.36
C THR A 57 -19.22 -29.76 -39.17
N PRO A 58 -19.21 -31.08 -38.91
CA PRO A 58 -20.41 -31.82 -38.55
C PRO A 58 -21.00 -31.30 -37.24
N THR A 59 -22.33 -31.12 -37.21
CA THR A 59 -23.11 -30.75 -36.02
C THR A 59 -22.80 -31.67 -34.85
N ALA A 60 -22.23 -31.09 -33.78
CA ALA A 60 -22.01 -31.78 -32.52
C ALA A 60 -23.35 -32.12 -31.84
N PRO A 61 -23.50 -33.29 -31.20
CA PRO A 61 -24.68 -33.63 -30.40
C PRO A 61 -24.92 -32.63 -29.26
N PRO A 62 -26.18 -32.45 -28.82
CA PRO A 62 -26.52 -31.49 -27.77
C PRO A 62 -25.77 -31.82 -26.47
N ALA A 63 -25.02 -30.84 -25.97
CA ALA A 63 -24.30 -30.95 -24.71
C ALA A 63 -25.31 -31.09 -23.56
N ILE A 64 -25.18 -32.17 -22.79
CA ILE A 64 -25.91 -32.37 -21.54
C ILE A 64 -25.41 -31.29 -20.56
N ALA A 65 -26.28 -30.37 -20.15
CA ALA A 65 -25.93 -29.30 -19.23
C ALA A 65 -25.66 -29.88 -17.84
N LEU A 66 -24.39 -29.88 -17.41
CA LEU A 66 -24.03 -30.14 -16.02
C LEU A 66 -24.52 -28.99 -15.13
N PRO A 67 -24.97 -29.27 -13.90
CA PRO A 67 -25.35 -28.24 -12.94
C PRO A 67 -24.18 -27.30 -12.67
N ALA A 68 -24.47 -26.00 -12.60
CA ALA A 68 -23.45 -24.97 -12.37
C ALA A 68 -22.70 -25.24 -11.04
N PRO A 69 -21.37 -25.10 -11.02
CA PRO A 69 -20.60 -25.26 -9.79
C PRO A 69 -21.07 -24.24 -8.73
N PRO A 70 -21.03 -24.61 -7.45
CA PRO A 70 -21.43 -23.71 -6.37
C PRO A 70 -20.61 -22.42 -6.42
N PRO A 71 -21.17 -21.28 -5.97
CA PRO A 71 -20.44 -20.02 -5.92
C PRO A 71 -19.15 -20.22 -5.15
N ARG A 72 -18.01 -19.90 -5.78
CA ARG A 72 -16.70 -19.92 -5.12
C ARG A 72 -16.73 -18.90 -3.99
N SER A 73 -16.66 -19.36 -2.75
CA SER A 73 -16.43 -18.50 -1.60
C SER A 73 -15.07 -17.82 -1.78
N GLU A 74 -15.06 -16.48 -1.75
CA GLU A 74 -13.83 -15.70 -1.86
C GLU A 74 -12.83 -16.10 -0.76
N PRO A 75 -11.51 -16.00 -1.03
CA PRO A 75 -10.50 -16.22 -0.01
C PRO A 75 -10.80 -15.32 1.20
N ARG A 76 -10.96 -15.94 2.37
CA ARG A 76 -11.25 -15.24 3.63
C ARG A 76 -9.91 -14.74 4.20
N ASP A 77 -9.81 -13.46 4.55
CA ASP A 77 -8.58 -12.93 5.13
C ASP A 77 -8.29 -13.57 6.49
N GLU A 78 -7.01 -13.77 6.82
CA GLU A 78 -6.57 -14.50 8.01
C GLU A 78 -7.12 -13.92 9.33
N CYS A 79 -7.28 -12.59 9.41
CA CYS A 79 -7.79 -11.89 10.59
C CYS A 79 -9.20 -11.30 10.41
N GLY A 80 -9.84 -11.45 9.23
CA GLY A 80 -11.15 -10.85 8.93
C GLY A 80 -11.10 -9.36 8.56
N LEU A 81 -10.01 -8.92 7.91
CA LEU A 81 -9.76 -7.52 7.58
C LEU A 81 -10.81 -6.93 6.61
N LYS A 82 -11.17 -7.64 5.54
CA LYS A 82 -12.09 -7.15 4.50
C LYS A 82 -13.48 -6.87 5.06
N ASP A 83 -13.98 -7.73 5.93
CA ASP A 83 -15.26 -7.52 6.62
C ASP A 83 -15.17 -6.32 7.59
N ALA A 84 -14.05 -6.15 8.27
CA ALA A 84 -13.83 -5.07 9.22
C ALA A 84 -13.64 -3.69 8.56
N GLN A 85 -13.23 -3.64 7.30
CA GLN A 85 -13.00 -2.40 6.56
C GLN A 85 -14.23 -1.48 6.56
N ARG A 86 -15.43 -2.05 6.63
CA ARG A 86 -16.70 -1.31 6.71
C ARG A 86 -16.85 -0.44 7.96
N PHE A 87 -16.07 -0.70 9.01
CA PHE A 87 -16.14 0.05 10.26
C PHE A 87 -15.31 1.33 10.21
N VAL A 88 -14.41 1.51 9.22
CA VAL A 88 -13.66 2.76 9.09
C VAL A 88 -14.61 3.92 8.82
N GLY A 89 -14.47 5.00 9.59
CA GLY A 89 -15.37 6.15 9.58
C GLY A 89 -16.60 6.00 10.49
N GLN A 90 -16.86 4.83 11.07
CA GLN A 90 -17.94 4.61 12.02
C GLN A 90 -17.50 4.90 13.47
N PRO A 91 -18.42 5.25 14.38
CA PRO A 91 -18.10 5.36 15.80
C PRO A 91 -17.80 3.98 16.39
N ARG A 92 -16.85 3.90 17.33
CA ARG A 92 -16.45 2.65 18.00
C ARG A 92 -17.61 1.93 18.71
N THR A 93 -18.68 2.65 19.05
CA THR A 93 -19.89 2.12 19.69
C THR A 93 -20.78 1.33 18.73
N SER A 94 -20.58 1.47 17.41
CA SER A 94 -21.27 0.67 16.39
C SER A 94 -20.65 -0.72 16.19
N LEU A 95 -19.47 -0.96 16.76
CA LEU A 95 -18.80 -2.25 16.66
C LEU A 95 -19.62 -3.31 17.42
N PRO A 96 -19.82 -4.51 16.84
CA PRO A 96 -20.46 -5.60 17.56
C PRO A 96 -19.58 -6.03 18.73
N ALA A 97 -20.20 -6.61 19.75
CA ALA A 97 -19.44 -7.25 20.82
C ALA A 97 -18.51 -8.32 20.22
N PRO A 98 -17.20 -8.30 20.52
CA PRO A 98 -16.28 -9.25 19.93
C PRO A 98 -16.63 -10.66 20.41
N VAL A 99 -16.87 -11.56 19.45
CA VAL A 99 -17.10 -12.99 19.72
C VAL A 99 -15.89 -13.66 20.36
N ASP A 100 -14.67 -13.21 20.02
CA ASP A 100 -13.43 -13.62 20.65
C ASP A 100 -12.51 -12.38 20.87
N PRO A 101 -12.36 -11.92 22.13
CA PRO A 101 -11.50 -10.77 22.44
C PRO A 101 -10.00 -11.08 22.23
N SER A 102 -9.60 -12.34 22.11
CA SER A 102 -8.23 -12.72 21.77
C SER A 102 -7.90 -12.41 20.32
N ARG A 103 -8.91 -12.45 19.44
CA ARG A 103 -8.79 -12.22 17.99
C ARG A 103 -9.03 -10.78 17.60
N TRP A 104 -9.69 -9.99 18.45
CA TRP A 104 -10.09 -8.62 18.15
C TRP A 104 -9.58 -7.66 19.23
N ARG A 105 -8.84 -6.63 18.82
CA ARG A 105 -8.40 -5.55 19.71
C ARG A 105 -8.97 -4.23 19.23
N VAL A 106 -9.70 -3.54 20.11
CA VAL A 106 -10.17 -2.17 19.88
C VAL A 106 -9.35 -1.24 20.76
N ALA A 107 -8.53 -0.39 20.15
CA ALA A 107 -7.64 0.53 20.86
C ALA A 107 -7.64 1.90 20.18
N CYS A 108 -7.28 2.96 20.90
CA CYS A 108 -7.17 4.26 20.26
C CYS A 108 -5.82 4.41 19.52
N THR A 109 -5.78 5.25 18.48
CA THR A 109 -4.56 5.50 17.67
C THR A 109 -3.40 6.09 18.47
N THR A 110 -3.70 6.71 19.62
CA THR A 110 -2.73 7.32 20.54
C THR A 110 -2.55 6.52 21.83
N CYS A 111 -3.27 5.40 21.99
CA CYS A 111 -3.22 4.60 23.20
C CYS A 111 -1.93 3.78 23.24
N PRO A 112 -1.29 3.62 24.42
CA PRO A 112 -0.19 2.69 24.56
C PRO A 112 -0.71 1.26 24.32
N VAL A 113 -0.09 0.57 23.37
CA VAL A 113 -0.39 -0.83 23.04
C VAL A 113 0.89 -1.65 23.01
N THR A 114 0.81 -2.90 23.43
CA THR A 114 1.91 -3.85 23.30
C THR A 114 2.08 -4.27 21.84
N MET A 115 3.35 -4.39 21.41
CA MET A 115 3.74 -4.75 20.06
C MET A 115 3.91 -6.27 19.88
N ASP A 116 3.02 -7.08 20.48
CA ASP A 116 3.02 -8.53 20.22
C ASP A 116 2.35 -8.76 18.86
N TYR A 117 3.09 -9.21 17.86
CA TYR A 117 2.52 -9.42 16.53
C TYR A 117 1.74 -10.73 16.48
N ARG A 118 0.49 -10.64 16.01
CA ARG A 118 -0.38 -11.80 15.78
C ARG A 118 -1.09 -11.65 14.44
N ALA A 119 -0.67 -12.44 13.45
CA ALA A 119 -1.25 -12.45 12.10
C ALA A 119 -2.77 -12.71 12.12
N ASP A 120 -3.20 -13.45 13.14
CA ASP A 120 -4.56 -13.92 13.33
C ASP A 120 -5.45 -12.89 14.07
N ARG A 121 -4.87 -11.79 14.59
CA ARG A 121 -5.57 -10.76 15.35
C ARG A 121 -5.91 -9.54 14.49
N LEU A 122 -7.14 -9.08 14.58
CA LEU A 122 -7.62 -7.83 14.01
C LEU A 122 -7.46 -6.68 15.01
N ASN A 123 -6.84 -5.59 14.57
CA ASN A 123 -6.76 -4.34 15.31
C ASN A 123 -7.68 -3.32 14.68
N ILE A 124 -8.56 -2.76 15.50
CA ILE A 124 -9.44 -1.66 15.14
C ILE A 124 -8.96 -0.44 15.93
N LEU A 125 -8.40 0.53 15.22
CA LEU A 125 -7.83 1.74 15.78
C LEU A 125 -8.77 2.92 15.60
N PHE A 126 -9.18 3.53 16.71
CA PHE A 126 -10.08 4.68 16.70
C PHE A 126 -9.40 5.96 17.20
N ASN A 127 -9.87 7.13 16.75
CA ASN A 127 -9.44 8.41 17.28
C ASN A 127 -9.92 8.58 18.72
N ALA A 128 -9.02 8.90 19.67
CA ALA A 128 -9.37 9.03 21.07
C ALA A 128 -10.39 10.16 21.35
N ASP A 129 -10.30 11.26 20.62
CA ASP A 129 -11.12 12.46 20.82
C ASP A 129 -12.51 12.31 20.19
N THR A 130 -12.58 11.77 18.96
CA THR A 130 -13.85 11.67 18.22
C THR A 130 -14.54 10.32 18.37
N GLY A 131 -13.81 9.29 18.82
CA GLY A 131 -14.33 7.92 18.90
C GLY A 131 -14.52 7.23 17.54
N ILE A 132 -14.10 7.86 16.44
CA ILE A 132 -14.26 7.34 15.08
C ILE A 132 -13.12 6.38 14.73
N VAL A 133 -13.46 5.21 14.19
CA VAL A 133 -12.50 4.24 13.69
C VAL A 133 -11.76 4.82 12.48
N GLN A 134 -10.44 4.91 12.57
CA GLN A 134 -9.58 5.44 11.51
C GLN A 134 -8.90 4.35 10.70
N GLN A 135 -8.55 3.23 11.35
CA GLN A 135 -7.76 2.18 10.71
C GLN A 135 -8.16 0.81 11.22
N VAL A 136 -8.15 -0.17 10.32
CA VAL A 136 -8.19 -1.59 10.64
C VAL A 136 -6.94 -2.26 10.08
N LYS A 137 -6.33 -3.18 10.82
CA LYS A 137 -5.14 -3.93 10.37
C LYS A 137 -5.00 -5.28 11.07
N CYS A 138 -4.42 -6.27 10.40
CA CYS A 138 -3.99 -7.50 11.06
C CYS A 138 -2.68 -7.26 11.83
N GLY A 139 -2.50 -7.90 12.99
CA GLY A 139 -1.24 -7.89 13.75
C GLY A 139 -1.35 -7.87 15.26
#